data_AF-A0A0G1VYX7-F1
#
_entry.id   AF-A0A0G1VYX7-F1
#
_cell.length_a   1.000
_cell.length_b   1.000
_cell.length_c   1.000
_cell.angle_alpha   90.00
_cell.angle_beta   90.00
_cell.angle_gamma   90.00
#
_symmetry.space_group_name_H-M   'P 1'
#
loop_
_entity.id
_entity.type
_entity.pdbx_description
1 polymer ?
#
loop_
_entity_poly.entity_id
_entity_poly.type
_entity_poly.pdbx_seq_one_letter_code
_entity_poly.pdbx_strand_id
1 'polypeptide(L)'
;MSTNTFARNVASDKMKRLGFTVIQNGRDFIVRGKRINVRGCNINNGMAQKTGPGWNRLDPKKFDYCVCVAFDKDLDTVRYFIFSRKEVEEFPNVVWKNTPKLKNIMLKQEDEKLDSLIKSSEDAWGKIK
;
A
#
# COMPACT_ATOMS: atom_id res chain seq x y z
N MET A 1 5.83 -4.15 -18.15
CA MET A 1 5.53 -4.71 -16.80
C MET A 1 4.44 -3.85 -16.15
N SER A 2 3.46 -4.43 -15.44
CA SER A 2 2.40 -3.62 -14.80
C SER A 2 2.87 -3.02 -13.46
N THR A 3 2.29 -1.88 -13.05
CA THR A 3 2.55 -1.22 -11.76
C THR A 3 2.42 -2.18 -10.57
N ASN A 4 1.39 -3.05 -10.59
CA ASN A 4 1.18 -4.03 -9.53
C ASN A 4 2.16 -5.21 -9.59
N THR A 5 2.61 -5.61 -10.78
CA THR A 5 3.67 -6.62 -10.92
C THR A 5 4.98 -6.10 -10.34
N PHE A 6 5.35 -4.86 -10.66
CA PHE A 6 6.55 -4.22 -10.11
C PHE A 6 6.48 -4.13 -8.58
N ALA A 7 5.40 -3.55 -8.04
CA ALA A 7 5.19 -3.40 -6.60
C ALA A 7 5.29 -4.74 -5.85
N ARG A 8 4.71 -5.81 -6.42
CA ARG A 8 4.81 -7.16 -5.85
C ARG A 8 6.25 -7.66 -5.80
N ASN A 9 7.01 -7.49 -6.87
CA ASN A 9 8.38 -7.96 -6.94
C ASN A 9 9.25 -7.24 -5.90
N VAL A 10 9.22 -5.90 -5.88
CA VAL A 10 10.04 -5.13 -4.93
C VAL A 10 9.62 -5.33 -3.48
N ALA A 11 8.31 -5.47 -3.20
CA ALA A 11 7.85 -5.81 -1.86
C ALA A 11 8.30 -7.22 -1.44
N SER A 12 8.23 -8.21 -2.34
CA SER A 12 8.70 -9.57 -2.06
C SER A 12 10.19 -9.60 -1.77
N ASP A 13 11.00 -8.90 -2.57
CA ASP A 13 12.45 -8.85 -2.39
C ASP A 13 12.81 -8.13 -1.08
N LYS A 14 12.14 -7.02 -0.76
CA LYS A 14 12.33 -6.32 0.51
C LYS A 14 11.96 -7.22 1.70
N MET A 15 10.82 -7.91 1.66
CA MET A 15 10.40 -8.85 2.71
C MET A 15 11.43 -9.98 2.90
N LYS A 16 11.92 -10.58 1.81
CA LYS A 16 12.94 -11.64 1.87
C LYS A 16 14.25 -11.15 2.48
N ARG A 17 14.70 -9.94 2.12
CA ARG A 17 15.89 -9.31 2.71
C ARG A 17 15.74 -9.05 4.22
N LEU A 18 14.52 -8.80 4.68
CA LEU A 18 14.17 -8.67 6.10
C LEU A 18 13.98 -10.03 6.81
N GLY A 19 14.24 -11.15 6.13
CA GLY A 19 14.16 -12.49 6.69
C GLY A 19 12.76 -13.10 6.72
N PHE A 20 11.77 -12.49 6.06
CA PHE A 20 10.45 -13.10 5.95
C PHE A 20 10.45 -14.24 4.92
N THR A 21 9.80 -15.36 5.27
CA THR A 21 9.39 -16.36 4.29
C THR A 21 8.13 -15.86 3.57
N VAL A 22 8.22 -15.65 2.25
CA VAL A 22 7.14 -15.09 1.43
C VAL A 22 6.58 -16.18 0.51
N ILE A 23 5.32 -16.55 0.71
CA ILE A 23 4.60 -17.51 -0.12
C ILE A 23 3.66 -16.75 -1.05
N GLN A 24 3.73 -17.01 -2.36
CA GLN A 24 2.82 -16.38 -3.31
C GLN A 24 1.42 -17.00 -3.23
N ASN A 25 0.38 -16.17 -3.19
CA ASN A 25 -1.02 -16.61 -3.22
C ASN A 25 -1.85 -15.71 -4.15
N GLY A 26 -1.89 -16.08 -5.44
CA GLY A 26 -2.55 -15.29 -6.46
C GLY A 26 -1.92 -13.89 -6.62
N ARG A 27 -2.65 -12.84 -6.22
CA ARG A 27 -2.17 -11.45 -6.23
C ARG A 27 -1.58 -10.99 -4.90
N ASP A 28 -1.71 -11.81 -3.86
CA ASP A 28 -1.31 -11.53 -2.49
C ASP A 28 -0.11 -12.39 -2.09
N PHE A 29 0.42 -12.14 -0.90
CA PHE A 29 1.40 -13.00 -0.24
C PHE A 29 0.84 -13.58 1.05
N ILE A 30 1.37 -14.73 1.45
CA ILE A 30 1.24 -15.24 2.82
C ILE A 30 2.60 -15.12 3.49
N VAL A 31 2.63 -14.41 4.61
CA VAL A 31 3.81 -14.21 5.46
C VAL A 31 3.39 -14.48 6.89
N ARG A 32 4.05 -15.44 7.58
CA ARG A 32 3.71 -15.85 8.96
C ARG A 32 2.21 -16.22 9.13
N GLY A 33 1.63 -16.87 8.12
CA GLY A 33 0.21 -17.22 8.10
C GLY A 33 -0.75 -16.04 7.89
N LYS A 34 -0.25 -14.81 7.72
CA LYS A 34 -1.02 -13.61 7.45
C LYS A 34 -1.06 -13.31 5.97
N ARG A 35 -2.23 -12.91 5.47
CA ARG A 35 -2.40 -12.50 4.08
C ARG A 35 -2.02 -11.03 3.90
N ILE A 36 -1.10 -10.79 2.99
CA ILE A 36 -0.55 -9.46 2.67
C ILE A 36 -1.01 -9.07 1.26
N ASN A 37 -1.86 -8.05 1.16
CA ASN A 37 -2.20 -7.45 -0.13
C ASN A 37 -1.13 -6.44 -0.52
N VAL A 38 -0.68 -6.44 -1.78
CA VAL A 38 0.32 -5.49 -2.28
C VAL A 38 -0.27 -4.64 -3.39
N ARG A 39 -0.09 -3.32 -3.29
CA ARG A 39 -0.59 -2.35 -4.27
C ARG A 39 0.49 -1.38 -4.68
N GLY A 40 0.62 -1.13 -5.97
CA GLY A 40 1.59 -0.19 -6.52
C GLY A 40 0.96 1.14 -6.94
N CYS A 41 1.68 2.22 -6.75
CA CYS A 41 1.37 3.54 -7.31
C CYS A 41 2.63 4.13 -7.95
N ASN A 42 2.56 4.45 -9.24
CA ASN A 42 3.60 5.23 -9.90
C ASN A 42 3.34 6.72 -9.62
N ILE A 43 4.23 7.35 -8.85
CA ILE A 43 4.09 8.74 -8.40
C ILE A 43 4.27 9.76 -9.52
N ASN A 44 4.91 9.35 -10.63
CA ASN A 44 5.07 10.18 -11.83
C ASN A 44 3.87 10.11 -12.77
N ASN A 45 2.84 9.31 -12.45
CA ASN A 45 1.59 9.36 -13.19
C ASN A 45 0.91 10.72 -12.98
N GLY A 46 0.41 11.36 -14.04
CA GLY A 46 -0.17 12.70 -14.00
C GLY A 46 -1.33 12.86 -12.99
N MET A 47 -2.02 11.78 -12.64
CA MET A 47 -3.00 11.80 -11.54
C MET A 47 -2.31 11.92 -10.17
N ALA A 48 -1.31 11.09 -9.88
CA ALA A 48 -0.58 11.12 -8.61
C ALA A 48 0.20 12.43 -8.42
N GLN A 49 0.69 13.05 -9.49
CA GLN A 49 1.31 14.37 -9.43
C GLN A 49 0.32 15.46 -8.99
N LYS A 50 -0.92 15.39 -9.47
CA LYS A 50 -1.97 16.36 -9.13
C LYS A 50 -2.55 16.13 -7.74
N THR A 51 -2.58 14.89 -7.26
CA THR A 51 -3.47 14.50 -6.15
C THR A 51 -2.76 13.77 -5.01
N GLY A 52 -1.46 13.48 -5.19
CA GLY A 52 -0.70 12.60 -4.33
C GLY A 52 -0.81 11.12 -4.74
N PRO A 53 0.17 10.28 -4.37
CA PRO A 53 0.06 8.84 -4.58
C PRO A 53 -1.18 8.26 -3.91
N GLY A 54 -1.91 7.43 -4.64
CA GLY A 54 -3.19 6.88 -4.25
C GLY A 54 -3.31 5.39 -4.54
N TRP A 55 -3.94 4.65 -3.62
CA TRP A 55 -4.28 3.23 -3.81
C TRP A 55 -5.77 3.02 -3.65
N ASN A 56 -6.42 2.55 -4.72
CA ASN A 56 -7.86 2.43 -4.79
C ASN A 56 -8.37 1.00 -4.63
N ARG A 57 -9.66 0.87 -4.30
CA ARG A 57 -10.40 -0.42 -4.25
C ARG A 57 -9.79 -1.41 -3.25
N LEU A 58 -9.49 -0.92 -2.05
CA LEU A 58 -9.07 -1.76 -0.93
C LEU A 58 -10.29 -2.41 -0.27
N ASP A 59 -10.24 -3.72 -0.10
CA ASP A 59 -11.24 -4.49 0.64
C ASP A 59 -10.55 -5.10 1.88
N PRO A 60 -10.62 -4.44 3.04
CA PRO A 60 -9.89 -4.87 4.25
C PRO A 60 -10.29 -6.26 4.74
N LYS A 61 -11.48 -6.75 4.37
CA LYS A 61 -11.92 -8.11 4.73
C LYS A 61 -11.09 -9.21 4.03
N LYS A 62 -10.35 -8.86 2.97
CA LYS A 62 -9.62 -9.83 2.14
C LYS A 62 -8.15 -10.01 2.53
N PHE A 63 -7.62 -9.23 3.47
CA PHE A 63 -6.20 -9.31 3.87
C PHE A 63 -6.04 -8.98 5.35
N ASP A 64 -4.91 -9.37 5.95
CA ASP A 64 -4.54 -8.99 7.32
C ASP A 64 -3.68 -7.71 7.31
N TYR A 65 -2.85 -7.55 6.28
CA TYR A 65 -2.04 -6.36 6.06
C TYR A 65 -2.08 -5.91 4.60
N CYS A 66 -1.84 -4.63 4.37
CA CYS A 66 -1.67 -4.01 3.06
C CYS A 66 -0.28 -3.37 2.98
N VAL A 67 0.46 -3.67 1.92
CA VAL A 67 1.71 -3.02 1.57
C VAL A 67 1.46 -2.15 0.34
N CYS A 68 1.51 -0.84 0.57
CA CYS A 68 1.38 0.17 -0.46
C CYS A 68 2.79 0.59 -0.90
N VAL A 69 3.12 0.33 -2.17
CA VAL A 69 4.41 0.64 -2.77
C VAL A 69 4.25 1.88 -3.65
N ALA A 70 4.95 2.95 -3.30
CA ALA A 70 5.03 4.17 -4.12
C ALA A 70 6.39 4.21 -4.79
N PHE A 71 6.42 4.46 -6.11
CA PHE A 71 7.67 4.47 -6.86
C PHE A 71 7.65 5.49 -8.00
N ASP A 72 8.82 6.01 -8.39
CA ASP A 72 8.98 6.85 -9.58
C ASP A 72 9.16 6.00 -10.85
N LYS A 73 9.03 6.64 -12.02
CA LYS A 73 9.10 5.95 -13.32
C LYS A 73 10.46 5.29 -13.55
N ASP A 74 11.52 5.88 -13.01
CA ASP A 74 12.91 5.46 -13.18
C ASP A 74 13.32 4.39 -12.16
N LEU A 75 12.44 4.11 -11.18
CA LEU A 75 12.60 3.11 -10.12
C LEU A 75 13.73 3.42 -9.13
N ASP A 76 14.25 4.64 -9.16
CA ASP A 76 15.29 5.14 -8.26
C ASP A 76 14.73 5.34 -6.85
N THR A 77 13.46 5.70 -6.74
CA THR A 77 12.77 5.87 -5.46
C THR A 77 11.70 4.82 -5.30
N VAL A 78 11.84 3.95 -4.29
CA VAL A 78 10.80 3.02 -3.86
C VAL A 78 10.51 3.20 -2.37
N ARG A 79 9.27 3.57 -2.04
CA ARG A 79 8.77 3.76 -0.68
C ARG A 79 7.71 2.73 -0.35
N TYR A 80 7.70 2.27 0.89
CA TYR A 80 6.81 1.21 1.38
C TYR A 80 5.98 1.73 2.55
N PHE A 81 4.67 1.55 2.47
CA PHE A 81 3.74 1.91 3.54
C PHE A 81 2.98 0.66 3.98
N ILE A 82 3.10 0.30 5.26
CA ILE A 82 2.57 -0.94 5.82
C ILE A 82 1.40 -0.61 6.75
N PHE A 83 0.22 -1.11 6.40
CA PHE A 83 -1.01 -0.94 7.15
C PHE A 83 -1.58 -2.30 7.56
N SER A 84 -2.06 -2.41 8.78
CA SER A 84 -2.93 -3.50 9.25
C SER A 84 -4.34 -3.34 8.68
N ARG A 85 -5.13 -4.43 8.70
CA ARG A 85 -6.56 -4.39 8.37
C ARG A 85 -7.29 -3.26 9.08
N LYS A 86 -7.05 -3.12 10.39
CA LYS A 86 -7.74 -2.13 11.24
C LYS A 86 -7.40 -0.70 10.81
N GLU A 87 -6.13 -0.42 10.57
CA GLU A 87 -5.71 0.89 10.03
C GLU A 87 -6.36 1.13 8.66
N VAL A 88 -6.42 0.13 7.78
CA VAL A 88 -7.13 0.26 6.49
C VAL A 88 -8.63 0.51 6.68
N GLU A 89 -9.23 -0.04 7.74
CA GLU A 89 -10.64 0.16 8.06
C GLU A 89 -10.95 1.58 8.52
N GLU A 90 -10.00 2.21 9.20
CA GLU A 90 -10.08 3.56 9.76
C GLU A 90 -9.85 4.67 8.73
N PHE A 91 -9.31 4.39 7.53
CA PHE A 91 -9.20 5.42 6.49
C PHE A 91 -10.57 6.00 6.18
N PRO A 92 -10.76 7.33 6.29
CA PRO A 92 -11.98 7.96 5.84
C PRO A 92 -12.17 7.62 4.36
N ASN A 93 -13.44 7.46 3.94
CA ASN A 93 -13.79 7.33 2.53
C ASN A 93 -13.37 8.61 1.80
N VAL A 94 -12.09 8.80 1.45
CA VAL A 94 -11.68 9.99 0.73
C VAL A 94 -12.10 9.82 -0.72
N VAL A 95 -13.13 10.63 -1.01
CA VAL A 95 -13.95 10.72 -2.20
C VAL A 95 -13.12 11.28 -3.35
N TRP A 96 -12.92 10.48 -4.40
CA TRP A 96 -12.98 11.04 -5.74
C TRP A 96 -14.47 11.27 -6.00
N LYS A 97 -14.88 12.52 -6.23
CA LYS A 97 -16.26 12.85 -6.67
C LYS A 97 -16.64 11.79 -7.72
N ASN A 98 -17.61 10.92 -7.43
CA ASN A 98 -18.19 9.87 -8.30
C ASN A 98 -17.93 8.37 -7.98
N THR A 99 -17.44 7.96 -6.81
CA THR A 99 -17.54 6.51 -6.43
C THR A 99 -17.91 6.28 -4.96
N PRO A 100 -19.20 6.18 -4.61
CA PRO A 100 -19.61 5.76 -3.29
C PRO A 100 -19.21 4.28 -3.12
N LYS A 101 -18.54 3.94 -2.01
CA LYS A 101 -18.13 2.59 -1.53
C LYS A 101 -16.69 2.12 -1.80
N LEU A 102 -15.76 2.93 -2.29
CA LEU A 102 -14.36 2.51 -2.45
C LEU A 102 -13.45 3.16 -1.39
N LYS A 103 -12.80 2.34 -0.56
CA LYS A 103 -11.73 2.78 0.36
C LYS A 103 -10.45 3.02 -0.44
N ASN A 104 -9.91 4.24 -0.31
CA ASN A 104 -8.68 4.66 -0.97
C ASN A 104 -7.70 5.23 0.08
N ILE A 105 -6.41 5.00 -0.11
CA ILE A 105 -5.34 5.60 0.70
C ILE A 105 -4.65 6.63 -0.19
N MET A 106 -4.57 7.91 0.23
CA MET A 106 -3.81 8.95 -0.46
C MET A 106 -2.72 9.48 0.48
N LEU A 107 -1.50 9.70 -0.02
CA LEU A 107 -0.40 10.22 0.80
C LEU A 107 -0.47 11.73 1.09
N LYS A 108 -1.25 12.51 0.32
CA LYS A 108 -1.47 13.95 0.56
C LYS A 108 -2.89 14.13 1.10
N GLN A 109 -3.01 14.55 2.35
CA GLN A 109 -4.30 14.73 3.01
C GLN A 109 -4.29 16.00 3.87
N GLU A 110 -5.44 16.67 3.95
CA GLU A 110 -5.66 17.82 4.83
C GLU A 110 -6.04 17.37 6.26
N ASP A 111 -6.07 16.06 6.53
CA ASP A 111 -6.40 15.46 7.82
C ASP A 111 -5.12 15.05 8.58
N GLU A 112 -4.87 15.69 9.73
CA GLU A 112 -3.67 15.47 10.55
C GLU A 112 -3.58 14.05 11.13
N LYS A 113 -4.71 13.42 11.50
CA LYS A 113 -4.71 12.06 12.04
C LYS A 113 -4.31 11.07 10.95
N LEU A 114 -4.81 11.30 9.74
CA LEU A 114 -4.50 10.48 8.58
C LEU A 114 -3.04 10.65 8.13
N ASP A 115 -2.54 11.88 8.13
CA ASP A 115 -1.13 12.17 7.85
C ASP A 115 -0.19 11.46 8.84
N SER A 116 -0.51 11.51 10.15
CA SER A 116 0.22 10.78 11.18
C SER A 116 0.19 9.25 10.97
N LEU A 117 -0.96 8.69 10.59
CA LEU A 117 -1.08 7.27 10.25
C LEU A 117 -0.22 6.89 9.04
N ILE A 118 -0.20 7.71 8.00
CA ILE A 118 0.62 7.51 6.80
C ILE A 118 2.10 7.56 7.15
N LYS A 119 2.55 8.59 7.88
CA LYS A 119 3.95 8.72 8.31
C LYS A 119 4.42 7.55 9.17
N SER A 120 3.60 7.12 10.14
CA SER A 120 3.92 5.97 11.00
C SER A 120 3.84 4.61 10.30
N SER A 121 3.30 4.55 9.08
CA SER A 121 3.25 3.33 8.27
C SER A 121 4.49 3.13 7.37
N GLU A 122 5.28 4.19 7.17
CA GLU A 122 6.44 4.13 6.28
C GLU A 122 7.52 3.20 6.82
N ASP A 123 7.93 2.24 5.99
CA ASP A 123 8.88 1.15 6.32
C ASP A 123 8.58 0.39 7.64
N ALA A 124 7.32 0.43 8.10
CA ALA A 124 6.86 -0.21 9.33
C ALA A 124 6.66 -1.73 9.18
N TRP A 125 7.63 -2.43 8.58
CA TRP A 125 7.62 -3.88 8.33
C TRP A 125 7.45 -4.72 9.62
N GLY A 126 7.90 -4.19 10.76
CA GLY A 126 7.72 -4.80 12.08
C GLY A 126 6.26 -4.95 12.52
N LYS A 127 5.30 -4.31 11.82
CA LYS A 127 3.86 -4.50 12.06
C LYS A 127 3.38 -5.91 11.68
N ILE A 128 4.05 -6.59 10.75
CA ILE A 128 3.68 -7.93 10.28
C ILE A 128 4.14 -8.95 11.31
N LYS A 129 3.20 -9.43 12.14
CA LYS A 129 3.44 -10.39 13.22
C LYS A 129 2.79 -11.73 12.91
#